data_AF-A0A530M1E8-F1
#
_entry.id   AF-A0A530M1E8-F1
#
_cell.length_a   1.000
_cell.length_b   1.000
_cell.length_c   1.000
_cell.angle_alpha   90.00
_cell.angle_beta   90.00
_cell.angle_gamma   90.00
#
_symmetry.space_group_name_H-M   'P 1'
#
loop_
_entity.id
_entity.type
_entity.pdbx_description
1 polymer ?
#
loop_
_entity_poly.entity_id
_entity_poly.type
_entity_poly.pdbx_seq_one_letter_code
_entity_poly.pdbx_strand_id
1 'polypeptide(L)'
;MGQRHAQQQTLEAPRTVAMGVSPHPREQIADRPRKIVHSMKICFVVDKFPSLSETFVLDQIEGCLERGMQVGVICNETSFGKDSNIDDRRWQALPGKVVCWWGGLGRFRPMLRRWSGRFWDKLSTAIDIAFARKLQNADVIVAHFGNNGMRVARAMKRGRISAPLVTIFHGRDVGEPLHDNTLTRYKVVFDKGVLQLPVNAFFRDALIGVGAPPAQVMVHHMGVRPGEIGYHWRSWDRDTLSFISVCRLTEKKGIEFALRALASLPRRDWVYSVIGGGELLEELKKLAANLGIADRVTFLGPRPHAEVKQRLRNAHVFLLPSVAARDGDLEGIPVALMEAMA
;
A
#
# COMPACT_ATOMS: atom_id res chain seq x y z
N MET A 1 17.45 -19.56 -73.04
CA MET A 1 16.79 -20.41 -72.02
C MET A 1 17.69 -20.44 -70.80
N GLY A 2 17.49 -19.51 -69.86
CA GLY A 2 18.37 -19.33 -68.70
C GLY A 2 17.84 -20.06 -67.48
N GLN A 3 18.54 -21.10 -67.05
CA GLN A 3 18.41 -21.66 -65.71
C GLN A 3 19.24 -20.79 -64.75
N ARG A 4 18.57 -20.03 -63.89
CA ARG A 4 19.21 -19.36 -62.75
C ARG A 4 19.13 -20.28 -61.54
N HIS A 5 20.29 -20.78 -61.11
CA HIS A 5 20.49 -21.35 -59.79
C HIS A 5 20.10 -20.31 -58.72
N ALA A 6 19.08 -20.60 -57.92
CA ALA A 6 18.78 -19.86 -56.71
C ALA A 6 19.70 -20.37 -55.59
N GLN A 7 20.62 -19.52 -55.14
CA GLN A 7 21.38 -19.73 -53.91
C GLN A 7 20.42 -19.76 -52.72
N GLN A 8 20.46 -20.83 -51.94
CA GLN A 8 19.89 -20.88 -50.61
C GLN A 8 20.67 -19.91 -49.70
N GLN A 9 20.09 -18.76 -49.40
CA GLN A 9 20.49 -17.96 -48.25
C GLN A 9 19.85 -18.58 -47.00
N THR A 10 20.67 -19.25 -46.20
CA THR A 10 20.38 -19.55 -44.80
C THR A 10 20.20 -18.24 -44.04
N LEU A 11 18.98 -17.96 -43.61
CA LEU A 11 18.67 -16.88 -42.66
C LEU A 11 19.29 -17.23 -41.30
N GLU A 12 20.46 -16.67 -41.01
CA GLU A 12 21.02 -16.66 -39.66
C GLU A 12 20.08 -15.86 -38.74
N ALA A 13 19.75 -16.43 -37.58
CA ALA A 13 18.99 -15.76 -36.54
C ALA A 13 19.72 -14.50 -36.05
N PRO A 14 19.01 -13.39 -35.74
CA PRO A 14 19.65 -12.17 -35.30
C PRO A 14 20.39 -12.42 -33.98
N ARG A 15 21.70 -12.17 -34.00
CA ARG A 15 22.58 -12.19 -32.82
C ARG A 15 21.99 -11.25 -31.77
N THR A 16 21.59 -11.81 -30.64
CA THR A 16 21.17 -11.06 -29.46
C THR A 16 22.36 -10.21 -29.01
N VAL A 17 22.29 -8.90 -29.25
CA VAL A 17 23.20 -7.95 -28.61
C VAL A 17 22.82 -7.95 -27.14
N ALA A 18 23.61 -8.66 -26.33
CA ALA A 18 23.54 -8.55 -24.88
C ALA A 18 23.85 -7.09 -24.53
N MET A 19 22.81 -6.29 -24.28
CA MET A 19 22.95 -5.00 -23.62
C MET A 19 23.46 -5.29 -22.21
N GLY A 20 24.78 -5.20 -22.06
CA GLY A 20 25.46 -5.25 -20.78
C GLY A 20 24.94 -4.13 -19.91
N VAL A 21 23.98 -4.44 -19.04
CA VAL A 21 23.67 -3.62 -17.88
C VAL A 21 24.91 -3.72 -16.99
N SER A 22 25.77 -2.71 -17.07
CA SER A 22 26.88 -2.56 -16.12
C SER A 22 26.28 -2.64 -14.71
N PRO A 23 26.71 -3.57 -13.86
CA PRO A 23 26.26 -3.57 -12.48
C PRO A 23 26.73 -2.24 -11.88
N HIS A 24 25.79 -1.41 -11.42
CA HIS A 24 26.14 -0.34 -10.50
C HIS A 24 27.00 -0.97 -9.39
N PRO A 25 28.14 -0.37 -9.03
CA PRO A 25 28.94 -0.90 -7.95
C PRO A 25 28.02 -0.96 -6.72
N ARG A 26 27.78 -2.17 -6.23
CA ARG A 26 27.27 -2.37 -4.89
C ARG A 26 28.31 -1.71 -3.99
N GLU A 27 28.06 -0.46 -3.59
CA GLU A 27 28.68 0.06 -2.39
C GLU A 27 28.31 -0.95 -1.30
N GLN A 28 29.27 -1.80 -0.96
CA GLN A 28 29.24 -2.57 0.26
C GLN A 28 29.12 -1.52 1.35
N ILE A 29 27.90 -1.32 1.86
CA ILE A 29 27.68 -0.65 3.13
C ILE A 29 28.36 -1.56 4.13
N ALA A 30 29.65 -1.29 4.38
CA ALA A 30 30.42 -1.96 5.40
C ALA A 30 29.61 -1.85 6.70
N ASP A 31 29.29 -3.00 7.29
CA ASP A 31 28.64 -3.11 8.58
C ASP A 31 29.62 -2.62 9.65
N ARG A 32 29.78 -1.30 9.74
CA ARG A 32 30.46 -0.67 10.86
C ARG A 32 29.56 -0.91 12.06
N PRO A 33 30.06 -1.50 13.16
CA PRO A 33 29.26 -1.65 14.37
C PRO A 33 28.81 -0.25 14.79
N ARG A 34 27.53 0.06 14.56
CA ARG A 34 26.92 1.27 15.08
C ARG A 34 26.97 1.09 16.59
N LYS A 35 27.84 1.85 17.25
CA LYS A 35 27.71 2.12 18.70
C LYS A 35 26.22 2.39 18.92
N ILE A 36 25.58 1.65 19.83
CA ILE A 36 24.18 1.84 20.17
C ILE A 36 24.08 3.20 20.89
N VAL A 37 24.04 4.25 20.09
CA VAL A 37 23.70 5.61 20.48
C VAL A 37 22.20 5.59 20.66
N HIS A 38 21.73 5.77 21.90
CA HIS A 38 20.33 5.95 22.33
C HIS A 38 19.26 5.34 21.40
N SER A 39 18.61 4.24 21.81
CA SER A 39 17.51 3.63 21.07
C SER A 39 16.41 4.68 20.76
N MET A 40 16.29 5.03 19.48
CA MET A 40 15.36 6.05 18.96
C MET A 40 13.92 5.64 19.22
N LYS A 41 13.10 6.58 19.72
CA LYS A 41 11.68 6.42 19.99
C LYS A 41 10.85 6.92 18.81
N ILE A 42 10.17 6.01 18.14
CA ILE A 42 9.29 6.32 17.00
C ILE A 42 7.84 6.16 17.43
N CYS A 43 7.01 7.17 17.15
CA CYS A 43 5.57 7.07 17.34
C CYS A 43 4.83 7.04 16.00
N PHE A 44 4.20 5.91 15.70
CA PHE A 44 3.35 5.78 14.52
C PHE A 44 1.94 6.30 14.81
N VAL A 45 1.37 7.03 13.86
CA VAL A 45 -0.02 7.50 13.92
C VAL A 45 -0.81 6.91 12.77
N VAL A 46 -1.84 6.15 13.11
CA VAL A 46 -2.67 5.39 12.16
C VAL A 46 -4.16 5.54 12.51
N ASP A 47 -5.07 5.10 11.64
CA ASP A 47 -6.50 5.14 11.94
C ASP A 47 -6.92 3.94 12.81
N LYS A 48 -6.56 2.72 12.40
CA LYS A 48 -6.87 1.48 13.12
C LYS A 48 -5.59 0.68 13.35
N PHE A 49 -5.46 0.04 14.51
CA PHE A 49 -4.29 -0.77 14.82
C PHE A 49 -4.60 -2.02 15.64
N PRO A 50 -3.98 -3.17 15.32
CA PRO A 50 -3.37 -3.52 14.03
C PRO A 50 -4.40 -3.58 12.89
N SER A 51 -3.98 -3.44 11.64
CA SER A 51 -4.87 -3.48 10.47
C SER A 51 -4.29 -4.42 9.42
N LEU A 52 -4.91 -5.58 9.19
CA LEU A 52 -4.46 -6.56 8.18
C LEU A 52 -4.62 -6.06 6.74
N SER A 53 -5.46 -5.04 6.52
CA SER A 53 -5.53 -4.36 5.23
C SER A 53 -4.37 -3.39 5.00
N GLU A 54 -3.52 -3.16 6.02
CA GLU A 54 -2.41 -2.21 6.03
C GLU A 54 -1.12 -2.92 6.49
N THR A 55 -0.83 -4.11 5.94
CA THR A 55 0.35 -4.92 6.29
C THR A 55 1.66 -4.15 6.16
N PHE A 56 1.77 -3.25 5.18
CA PHE A 56 2.94 -2.38 5.01
C PHE A 56 3.27 -1.52 6.25
N VAL A 57 2.27 -1.12 7.05
CA VAL A 57 2.50 -0.39 8.30
C VAL A 57 3.06 -1.32 9.36
N LEU A 58 2.50 -2.53 9.45
CA LEU A 58 2.94 -3.55 10.39
C LEU A 58 4.39 -3.96 10.09
N ASP A 59 4.71 -4.24 8.83
CA ASP A 59 6.06 -4.58 8.37
C ASP A 59 7.06 -3.44 8.62
N GLN A 60 6.65 -2.19 8.43
CA GLN A 60 7.50 -1.03 8.73
C GLN A 60 7.78 -0.92 10.24
N ILE A 61 6.76 -1.09 11.09
CA ILE A 61 6.91 -1.11 12.55
C ILE A 61 7.85 -2.24 12.97
N GLU A 62 7.67 -3.44 12.44
CA GLU A 62 8.54 -4.58 12.74
C GLU A 62 9.98 -4.32 12.28
N GLY A 63 10.18 -3.75 11.09
CA GLY A 63 11.51 -3.36 10.62
C GLY A 63 12.20 -2.35 11.53
N CYS A 64 11.45 -1.44 12.16
CA CYS A 64 11.98 -0.55 13.20
C CYS A 64 12.37 -1.31 14.48
N LEU A 65 11.53 -2.22 14.95
CA LEU A 65 11.80 -3.05 16.14
C LEU A 65 13.05 -3.93 15.94
N GLU A 66 13.18 -4.57 14.78
CA GLU A 66 14.35 -5.38 14.39
C GLU A 66 15.66 -4.57 14.42
N ARG A 67 15.57 -3.25 14.20
CA ARG A 67 16.71 -2.31 14.25
C ARG A 67 16.95 -1.74 15.65
N GLY A 68 16.27 -2.25 16.67
CA GLY A 68 16.42 -1.84 18.07
C GLY A 68 15.77 -0.50 18.41
N MET A 69 14.83 -0.02 17.59
CA MET A 69 14.08 1.22 17.87
C MET A 69 12.93 0.94 18.84
N GLN A 70 12.62 1.91 19.71
CA GLN A 70 11.44 1.85 20.57
C GLN A 70 10.22 2.36 19.80
N VAL A 71 9.25 1.49 19.56
CA VAL A 71 8.05 1.86 18.77
C VAL A 71 6.81 1.97 19.66
N GLY A 72 6.11 3.09 19.55
CA GLY A 72 4.75 3.29 20.07
C GLY A 72 3.77 3.57 18.94
N VAL A 73 2.49 3.28 19.16
CA VAL A 73 1.43 3.50 18.17
C VAL A 73 0.29 4.29 18.79
N ILE A 74 -0.16 5.34 18.10
CA ILE A 74 -1.42 6.00 18.39
C ILE A 74 -2.41 5.75 17.26
N CYS A 75 -3.55 5.17 17.60
CA CYS A 75 -4.63 4.88 16.67
C CYS A 75 -5.97 5.48 17.13
N ASN A 76 -6.96 5.53 16.26
CA ASN A 76 -8.32 5.91 16.64
C ASN A 76 -9.11 4.72 17.19
N GLU A 77 -8.84 3.52 16.69
CA GLU A 77 -9.48 2.28 17.10
C GLU A 77 -8.46 1.13 17.19
N THR A 78 -8.63 0.26 18.19
CA THR A 78 -7.93 -1.03 18.26
C THR A 78 -8.76 -2.16 17.69
N SER A 79 -8.08 -3.10 17.03
CA SER A 79 -8.67 -4.32 16.48
C SER A 79 -8.41 -5.57 17.34
N PHE A 80 -7.72 -5.42 18.48
CA PHE A 80 -7.42 -6.52 19.39
C PHE A 80 -8.67 -7.35 19.72
N GLY A 81 -8.57 -8.66 19.58
CA GLY A 81 -9.61 -9.66 19.82
C GLY A 81 -10.68 -9.75 18.74
N LYS A 82 -10.60 -8.94 17.67
CA LYS A 82 -11.61 -8.91 16.59
C LYS A 82 -11.21 -9.73 15.36
N ASP A 83 -9.92 -10.02 15.18
CA ASP A 83 -9.40 -10.72 14.01
C ASP A 83 -8.47 -11.84 14.45
N SER A 84 -8.85 -13.09 14.17
CA SER A 84 -8.09 -14.28 14.60
C SER A 84 -6.76 -14.44 13.87
N ASN A 85 -6.52 -13.69 12.78
CA ASN A 85 -5.27 -13.75 12.02
C ASN A 85 -4.22 -12.73 12.50
N ILE A 86 -4.48 -12.04 13.62
CA ILE A 86 -3.56 -11.08 14.22
C ILE A 86 -3.01 -11.66 15.52
N ASP A 87 -1.67 -11.68 15.66
CA ASP A 87 -1.02 -11.93 16.94
C ASP A 87 -1.08 -10.69 17.84
N ASP A 88 -2.21 -10.52 18.53
CA ASP A 88 -2.44 -9.38 19.42
C ASP A 88 -1.39 -9.27 20.52
N ARG A 89 -0.86 -10.39 21.03
CA ARG A 89 0.11 -10.38 22.15
C ARG A 89 1.38 -9.65 21.74
N ARG A 90 1.85 -9.90 20.52
CA ARG A 90 3.02 -9.23 19.94
C ARG A 90 2.83 -7.71 19.89
N TRP A 91 1.69 -7.26 19.41
CA TRP A 91 1.38 -5.83 19.25
C TRP A 91 1.06 -5.12 20.57
N GLN A 92 0.48 -5.83 21.54
CA GLN A 92 0.25 -5.30 22.89
C GLN A 92 1.57 -5.11 23.65
N ALA A 93 2.60 -5.90 23.33
CA ALA A 93 3.91 -5.84 23.95
C ALA A 93 4.85 -4.75 23.36
N LEU A 94 4.34 -3.86 22.48
CA LEU A 94 5.17 -2.78 21.91
C LEU A 94 5.79 -1.90 23.01
N PRO A 95 7.11 -1.60 22.96
CA PRO A 95 7.80 -0.84 24.01
C PRO A 95 7.19 0.55 24.28
N GLY A 96 6.79 1.25 23.22
CA GLY A 96 6.12 2.56 23.29
C GLY A 96 4.61 2.48 23.53
N LYS A 97 4.08 1.27 23.69
CA LYS A 97 2.66 0.92 23.87
C LYS A 97 1.77 1.30 22.69
N VAL A 98 0.59 0.69 22.66
CA VAL A 98 -0.51 1.08 21.75
C VAL A 98 -1.50 1.93 22.53
N VAL A 99 -1.86 3.08 21.96
CA VAL A 99 -2.74 4.03 22.63
C VAL A 99 -3.84 4.51 21.69
N CYS A 100 -5.09 4.38 22.12
CA CYS A 100 -6.19 5.04 21.43
C CYS A 100 -6.11 6.55 21.69
N TRP A 101 -6.05 7.34 20.61
CA TRP A 101 -5.99 8.82 20.61
C TRP A 101 -7.14 9.45 21.42
N TRP A 102 -8.23 8.70 21.65
CA TRP A 102 -9.43 9.13 22.38
C TRP A 102 -9.73 8.29 23.64
N GLY A 103 -8.86 7.33 24.00
CA GLY A 103 -9.11 6.40 25.11
C GLY A 103 -10.51 5.77 25.04
N GLY A 104 -11.21 5.70 26.18
CA GLY A 104 -12.57 5.15 26.27
C GLY A 104 -13.67 5.97 25.58
N LEU A 105 -13.38 7.21 25.14
CA LEU A 105 -14.32 8.02 24.34
C LEU A 105 -14.30 7.63 22.86
N GLY A 106 -13.26 6.92 22.40
CA GLY A 106 -13.14 6.45 21.02
C GLY A 106 -14.33 5.61 20.55
N ARG A 107 -14.96 4.84 21.45
CA ARG A 107 -16.15 4.00 21.16
C ARG A 107 -17.37 4.81 20.71
N PHE A 108 -17.47 6.07 21.10
CA PHE A 108 -18.58 6.94 20.68
C PHE A 108 -18.30 7.66 19.37
N ARG A 109 -17.06 7.62 18.88
CA ARG A 109 -16.62 8.37 17.70
C ARG A 109 -17.39 8.06 16.41
N PRO A 110 -17.85 6.82 16.12
CA PRO A 110 -18.71 6.55 14.97
C PRO A 110 -20.08 7.26 15.06
N MET A 111 -20.68 7.31 16.26
CA MET A 111 -21.91 8.05 16.52
C MET A 111 -21.67 9.56 16.42
N LEU A 112 -20.52 10.04 16.90
CA LEU A 112 -20.12 11.43 16.81
C LEU A 112 -19.80 11.84 15.36
N ARG A 113 -19.28 10.95 14.51
CA ARG A 113 -19.06 11.19 13.05
C ARG A 113 -20.33 11.46 12.26
N ARG A 114 -21.52 11.13 12.78
CA ARG A 114 -22.80 11.50 12.15
C ARG A 114 -23.08 13.00 12.21
N TRP A 115 -22.48 13.68 13.18
CA TRP A 115 -22.48 15.12 13.22
C TRP A 115 -21.34 15.58 12.30
N SER A 116 -21.63 16.46 11.34
CA SER A 116 -20.66 16.98 10.38
C SER A 116 -20.55 18.50 10.51
N GLY A 117 -19.44 19.07 10.01
CA GLY A 117 -19.26 20.51 9.91
C GLY A 117 -18.18 21.11 10.83
N ARG A 118 -17.94 22.42 10.67
CA ARG A 118 -16.80 23.15 11.26
C ARG A 118 -16.74 23.08 12.79
N PHE A 119 -17.88 22.94 13.47
CA PHE A 119 -17.92 22.81 14.92
C PHE A 119 -17.29 21.50 15.38
N TRP A 120 -17.59 20.39 14.70
CA TRP A 120 -16.96 19.11 15.02
C TRP A 120 -15.48 19.11 14.70
N ASP A 121 -15.07 19.66 13.57
CA ASP A 121 -13.64 19.74 13.25
C ASP A 121 -12.85 20.45 14.37
N LYS A 122 -13.42 21.51 14.96
CA LYS A 122 -12.85 22.22 16.10
C LYS A 122 -12.83 21.37 17.37
N LEU A 123 -13.93 20.67 17.70
CA LEU A 123 -14.03 19.84 18.90
C LEU A 123 -13.11 18.61 18.82
N SER A 124 -13.10 17.92 17.68
CA SER A 124 -12.19 16.80 17.39
C SER A 124 -10.73 17.24 17.49
N THR A 125 -10.40 18.41 16.90
CA THR A 125 -9.05 18.99 17.02
C THR A 125 -8.71 19.34 18.48
N ALA A 126 -9.65 19.88 19.26
CA ALA A 126 -9.41 20.21 20.67
C ALA A 126 -9.13 18.96 21.52
N ILE A 127 -9.86 17.86 21.27
CA ILE A 127 -9.62 16.57 21.92
C ILE A 127 -8.29 16.00 21.48
N ASP A 128 -7.98 16.05 20.17
CA ASP A 128 -6.70 15.58 19.65
C ASP A 128 -5.52 16.28 20.34
N ILE A 129 -5.67 17.58 20.57
CA ILE A 129 -4.70 18.42 21.28
C ILE A 129 -4.58 18.05 22.77
N ALA A 130 -5.68 17.71 23.45
CA ALA A 130 -5.64 17.31 24.86
C ALA A 130 -4.84 16.01 25.07
N PHE A 131 -4.88 15.10 24.09
CA PHE A 131 -4.14 13.84 24.11
C PHE A 131 -2.74 13.92 23.47
N ALA A 132 -2.38 15.06 22.86
CA ALA A 132 -1.09 15.29 22.20
C ALA A 132 0.13 15.16 23.12
N ARG A 133 -0.03 15.25 24.45
CA ARG A 133 1.06 15.01 25.42
C ARG A 133 1.73 13.65 25.24
N LYS A 134 0.99 12.64 24.75
CA LYS A 134 1.52 11.30 24.49
C LYS A 134 2.54 11.27 23.35
N LEU A 135 2.49 12.24 22.44
CA LEU A 135 3.41 12.37 21.31
C LEU A 135 4.70 13.11 21.68
N GLN A 136 4.74 13.82 22.82
CA GLN A 136 5.92 14.61 23.22
C GLN A 136 7.15 13.76 23.55
N ASN A 137 6.95 12.49 23.88
CA ASN A 137 8.03 11.58 24.29
C ASN A 137 8.69 10.85 23.11
N ALA A 138 8.26 11.12 21.87
CA ALA A 138 8.83 10.52 20.67
C ALA A 138 9.98 11.37 20.13
N ASP A 139 11.01 10.73 19.58
CA ASP A 139 12.09 11.40 18.84
C ASP A 139 11.63 11.74 17.41
N VAL A 140 10.67 10.98 16.88
CA VAL A 140 10.01 11.25 15.59
C VAL A 140 8.60 10.68 15.58
N ILE A 141 7.69 11.40 14.91
CA ILE A 141 6.31 10.98 14.68
C ILE A 141 6.17 10.61 13.21
N VAL A 142 5.68 9.40 12.94
CA VAL A 142 5.42 8.90 11.59
C VAL A 142 3.91 8.73 11.42
N ALA A 143 3.27 9.63 10.69
CA ALA A 143 1.85 9.55 10.40
C ALA A 143 1.60 8.86 9.06
N HIS A 144 0.88 7.73 9.07
CA HIS A 144 0.38 7.14 7.84
C HIS A 144 -0.93 7.82 7.45
N PHE A 145 -1.04 8.13 6.16
CA PHE A 145 -2.13 8.88 5.55
C PHE A 145 -2.13 10.37 5.90
N GLY A 146 -2.37 11.21 4.90
CA GLY A 146 -2.38 12.66 5.02
C GLY A 146 -3.32 13.18 6.12
N ASN A 147 -4.48 12.54 6.32
CA ASN A 147 -5.42 12.93 7.38
C ASN A 147 -4.83 12.79 8.79
N ASN A 148 -4.03 11.76 9.05
CA ASN A 148 -3.37 11.60 10.34
C ASN A 148 -2.23 12.62 10.50
N GLY A 149 -1.45 12.86 9.43
CA GLY A 149 -0.45 13.92 9.41
C GLY A 149 -1.06 15.29 9.70
N MET A 150 -2.23 15.59 9.12
CA MET A 150 -2.98 16.83 9.36
C MET A 150 -3.41 16.99 10.81
N ARG A 151 -3.83 15.90 11.47
CA ARG A 151 -4.19 15.93 12.90
C ARG A 151 -2.98 16.24 13.77
N VAL A 152 -1.85 15.57 13.56
CA VAL A 152 -0.60 15.84 14.28
C VAL A 152 -0.15 17.29 14.04
N ALA A 153 -0.12 17.72 12.77
CA ALA A 153 0.33 19.07 12.39
C ALA A 153 -0.54 20.18 13.02
N ARG A 154 -1.86 19.98 13.12
CA ARG A 154 -2.77 20.91 13.83
C ARG A 154 -2.44 20.97 15.33
N ALA A 155 -2.09 19.86 15.95
CA ALA A 155 -1.65 19.84 17.35
C ALA A 155 -0.27 20.50 17.55
N MET A 156 0.68 20.28 16.63
CA MET A 156 1.98 20.96 16.60
C MET A 156 1.83 22.48 16.49
N LYS A 157 0.93 22.96 15.62
CA LYS A 157 0.65 24.41 15.46
C LYS A 157 0.20 25.08 16.77
N ARG A 158 -0.33 24.31 17.73
CA ARG A 158 -0.75 24.80 19.05
C ARG A 158 0.30 24.59 20.16
N GLY A 159 1.55 24.28 19.80
CA GLY A 159 2.69 24.25 20.72
C GLY A 159 2.75 23.04 21.67
N ARG A 160 2.02 21.95 21.39
CA ARG A 160 1.95 20.78 22.29
C ARG A 160 2.84 19.60 21.88
N ILE A 161 3.57 19.70 20.76
CA ILE A 161 4.40 18.62 20.23
C ILE A 161 5.68 19.25 19.66
N SER A 162 6.84 18.78 20.13
CA SER A 162 8.16 19.22 19.66
C SER A 162 8.82 18.24 18.69
N ALA A 163 8.40 16.98 18.70
CA ALA A 163 8.97 15.94 17.83
C ALA A 163 8.72 16.25 16.34
N PRO A 164 9.69 15.99 15.45
CA PRO A 164 9.52 16.13 14.01
C PRO A 164 8.43 15.20 13.48
N LEU A 165 7.59 15.71 12.58
CA LEU A 165 6.53 14.95 11.91
C LEU A 165 6.95 14.55 10.50
N VAL A 166 6.92 13.25 10.24
CA VAL A 166 7.00 12.64 8.91
C VAL A 166 5.60 12.13 8.53
N THR A 167 5.12 12.44 7.33
CA THR A 167 3.82 11.96 6.84
C THR A 167 3.98 11.12 5.59
N ILE A 168 3.47 9.88 5.60
CA ILE A 168 3.49 8.96 4.47
C ILE A 168 2.12 8.96 3.77
N PHE A 169 2.11 9.20 2.47
CA PHE A 169 0.89 9.30 1.66
C PHE A 169 0.74 8.09 0.73
N HIS A 170 -0.40 7.40 0.79
CA HIS A 170 -0.54 6.02 0.29
C HIS A 170 -1.39 5.87 -0.96
N GLY A 171 -2.37 6.73 -1.22
CA GLY A 171 -3.31 6.50 -2.31
C GLY A 171 -4.52 7.37 -2.18
N ARG A 172 -5.58 6.79 -1.61
CA ARG A 172 -6.87 7.45 -1.36
C ARG A 172 -6.74 8.82 -0.68
N ASP A 173 -5.81 8.93 0.26
CA ASP A 173 -5.53 10.15 1.01
C ASP A 173 -4.91 11.28 0.17
N VAL A 174 -4.51 11.00 -1.08
CA VAL A 174 -4.09 11.99 -2.10
C VAL A 174 -5.09 12.01 -3.25
N GLY A 175 -5.47 10.86 -3.79
CA GLY A 175 -6.34 10.71 -4.97
C GLY A 175 -7.70 11.39 -4.81
N GLU A 176 -8.47 11.04 -3.77
CA GLU A 176 -9.78 11.66 -3.50
C GLU A 176 -9.64 13.20 -3.32
N PRO A 177 -8.73 13.73 -2.46
CA PRO A 177 -8.54 15.17 -2.37
C PRO A 177 -8.08 15.85 -3.66
N LEU A 178 -7.29 15.18 -4.49
CA LEU A 178 -6.83 15.73 -5.77
C LEU A 178 -8.00 15.86 -6.73
N HIS A 179 -8.82 14.81 -6.84
CA HIS A 179 -10.05 14.80 -7.62
C HIS A 179 -11.02 15.89 -7.15
N ASP A 180 -11.21 16.03 -5.85
CA ASP A 180 -12.14 17.00 -5.26
C ASP A 180 -11.57 18.41 -5.15
N ASN A 181 -10.35 18.68 -5.66
CA ASN A 181 -9.65 19.97 -5.54
C ASN A 181 -9.46 20.44 -4.08
N THR A 182 -9.37 19.52 -3.14
CA THR A 182 -9.22 19.78 -1.70
C THR A 182 -7.87 19.34 -1.15
N LEU A 183 -6.92 18.94 -1.99
CA LEU A 183 -5.58 18.50 -1.57
C LEU A 183 -4.79 19.61 -0.82
N THR A 184 -5.10 20.88 -1.10
CA THR A 184 -4.58 22.06 -0.36
C THR A 184 -4.90 22.03 1.14
N ARG A 185 -5.85 21.19 1.59
CA ARG A 185 -6.14 20.94 3.01
C ARG A 185 -4.89 20.52 3.80
N TYR A 186 -3.91 19.90 3.14
CA TYR A 186 -2.66 19.44 3.75
C TYR A 186 -1.59 20.52 3.90
N LYS A 187 -1.87 21.79 3.56
CA LYS A 187 -0.90 22.88 3.75
C LYS A 187 -0.32 22.94 5.16
N VAL A 188 -1.14 22.71 6.19
CA VAL A 188 -0.67 22.65 7.58
C VAL A 188 0.33 21.53 7.84
N VAL A 189 0.23 20.42 7.10
CA VAL A 189 1.19 19.30 7.15
C VAL A 189 2.52 19.72 6.55
N PHE A 190 2.50 20.48 5.45
CA PHE A 190 3.72 20.98 4.82
C PHE A 190 4.40 22.05 5.69
N ASP A 191 3.60 22.93 6.31
CA ASP A 191 4.11 24.00 7.17
C ASP A 191 4.71 23.49 8.51
N LYS A 192 4.33 22.28 8.96
CA LYS A 192 4.71 21.74 10.28
C LYS A 192 5.48 20.42 10.23
N GLY A 193 5.30 19.63 9.19
CA GLY A 193 6.04 18.40 8.96
C GLY A 193 7.43 18.69 8.42
N VAL A 194 8.38 17.81 8.75
CA VAL A 194 9.75 17.91 8.24
C VAL A 194 9.93 17.16 6.94
N LEU A 195 9.07 16.16 6.66
CA LEU A 195 9.18 15.29 5.49
C LEU A 195 7.82 14.72 5.09
N GLN A 196 7.53 14.77 3.79
CA GLN A 196 6.37 14.17 3.15
C GLN A 196 6.83 13.05 2.23
N LEU A 197 6.30 11.85 2.47
CA LEU A 197 6.72 10.61 1.85
C LEU A 197 5.57 9.99 1.03
N PRO A 198 5.26 10.53 -0.16
CA PRO A 198 4.36 9.88 -1.10
C PRO A 198 4.95 8.57 -1.63
N VAL A 199 4.10 7.58 -1.83
CA VAL A 199 4.53 6.25 -2.30
C VAL A 199 4.96 6.20 -3.75
N ASN A 200 4.67 7.21 -4.56
CA ASN A 200 5.05 7.27 -5.98
C ASN A 200 5.29 8.72 -6.45
N ALA A 201 5.89 8.85 -7.64
CA ALA A 201 6.20 10.16 -8.23
C ALA A 201 4.96 10.98 -8.58
N PHE A 202 3.87 10.33 -9.00
CA PHE A 202 2.60 11.00 -9.31
C PHE A 202 2.05 11.76 -8.09
N PHE A 203 2.03 11.13 -6.91
CA PHE A 203 1.61 11.79 -5.67
C PHE A 203 2.61 12.83 -5.18
N ARG A 204 3.93 12.63 -5.39
CA ARG A 204 4.92 13.68 -5.12
C ARG A 204 4.59 14.95 -5.89
N ASP A 205 4.37 14.82 -7.19
CA ASP A 205 4.13 15.97 -8.06
C ASP A 205 2.79 16.64 -7.72
N ALA A 206 1.76 15.86 -7.37
CA ALA A 206 0.49 16.39 -6.88
C ALA A 206 0.64 17.19 -5.56
N LEU A 207 1.40 16.69 -4.59
CA LEU A 207 1.63 17.39 -3.32
C LEU A 207 2.45 18.68 -3.53
N ILE A 208 3.48 18.64 -4.38
CA ILE A 208 4.25 19.85 -4.75
C ILE A 208 3.35 20.87 -5.43
N GLY A 209 2.48 20.42 -6.35
CA GLY A 209 1.54 21.28 -7.08
C GLY A 209 0.59 22.07 -6.17
N VAL A 210 0.29 21.57 -4.97
CA VAL A 210 -0.55 22.29 -3.98
C VAL A 210 0.25 23.00 -2.88
N GLY A 211 1.58 23.11 -3.05
CA GLY A 211 2.45 23.94 -2.22
C GLY A 211 3.27 23.19 -1.16
N ALA A 212 3.48 21.87 -1.31
CA ALA A 212 4.50 21.18 -0.52
C ALA A 212 5.91 21.61 -1.00
N PRO A 213 6.83 22.02 -0.11
CA PRO A 213 8.18 22.41 -0.50
C PRO A 213 8.93 21.22 -1.13
N PRO A 214 9.46 21.30 -2.37
CA PRO A 214 10.11 20.17 -3.02
C PRO A 214 11.24 19.52 -2.20
N ALA A 215 11.99 20.32 -1.44
CA ALA A 215 13.06 19.83 -0.56
C ALA A 215 12.56 18.99 0.63
N GLN A 216 11.26 19.01 0.93
CA GLN A 216 10.61 18.23 1.98
C GLN A 216 9.78 17.06 1.43
N VAL A 217 9.70 16.88 0.11
CA VAL A 217 8.94 15.77 -0.49
C VAL A 217 9.90 14.76 -1.11
N MET A 218 9.84 13.51 -0.66
CA MET A 218 10.66 12.42 -1.19
C MET A 218 9.80 11.20 -1.45
N VAL A 219 9.95 10.57 -2.62
CA VAL A 219 9.24 9.31 -2.90
C VAL A 219 9.80 8.22 -2.00
N HIS A 220 8.91 7.55 -1.25
CA HIS A 220 9.25 6.39 -0.44
C HIS A 220 8.31 5.24 -0.78
N HIS A 221 8.79 4.34 -1.62
CA HIS A 221 8.02 3.16 -2.02
C HIS A 221 7.76 2.25 -0.82
N MET A 222 6.60 1.60 -0.83
CA MET A 222 6.33 0.52 0.11
C MET A 222 7.13 -0.72 -0.27
N GLY A 223 7.37 -1.58 0.71
CA GLY A 223 8.12 -2.81 0.52
C GLY A 223 7.33 -4.03 0.97
N VAL A 224 7.80 -5.19 0.55
CA VAL A 224 7.42 -6.51 1.06
C VAL A 224 8.67 -7.19 1.61
N ARG A 225 8.51 -8.21 2.46
CA ARG A 225 9.63 -9.00 2.98
C ARG A 225 10.01 -10.09 1.98
N PRO A 226 11.12 -9.95 1.23
CA PRO A 226 11.44 -10.90 0.15
C PRO A 226 11.76 -12.30 0.69
N GLY A 227 12.34 -12.40 1.89
CA GLY A 227 12.68 -13.69 2.52
C GLY A 227 11.47 -14.54 2.92
N GLU A 228 10.26 -13.97 2.97
CA GLU A 228 9.04 -14.71 3.26
C GLU A 228 8.31 -15.21 2.01
N ILE A 229 8.71 -14.72 0.83
CA ILE A 229 8.09 -15.05 -0.45
C ILE A 229 9.18 -15.70 -1.28
N GLY A 230 9.28 -17.02 -1.19
CA GLY A 230 10.24 -17.77 -2.00
C GLY A 230 9.93 -17.61 -3.49
N TYR A 231 10.83 -16.99 -4.23
CA TYR A 231 10.78 -16.88 -5.69
C TYR A 231 10.83 -18.25 -6.36
N HIS A 232 9.93 -18.51 -7.30
CA HIS A 232 9.91 -19.73 -8.12
C HIS A 232 9.59 -19.38 -9.57
N TRP A 233 10.53 -19.61 -10.48
CA TRP A 233 10.27 -19.49 -11.92
C TRP A 233 9.29 -20.56 -12.39
N ARG A 234 8.36 -20.19 -13.28
CA ARG A 234 7.34 -21.07 -13.86
C ARG A 234 7.32 -20.89 -15.38
N SER A 235 7.58 -21.97 -16.13
CA SER A 235 7.30 -22.02 -17.57
C SER A 235 5.85 -22.41 -17.80
N TRP A 236 5.21 -21.90 -18.85
CA TRP A 236 3.82 -22.23 -19.21
C TRP A 236 3.69 -23.06 -20.50
N ASP A 237 4.80 -23.55 -21.05
CA ASP A 237 4.84 -24.17 -22.39
C ASP A 237 3.97 -25.44 -22.51
N ARG A 238 3.65 -26.10 -21.39
CA ARG A 238 2.80 -27.31 -21.36
C ARG A 238 1.63 -27.25 -20.38
N ASP A 239 1.46 -26.11 -19.70
CA ASP A 239 0.46 -25.96 -18.64
C ASP A 239 -0.66 -25.00 -19.07
N THR A 240 -1.88 -25.26 -18.57
CA THR A 240 -2.98 -24.30 -18.63
C THR A 240 -2.53 -22.98 -18.01
N LEU A 241 -2.59 -21.89 -18.78
CA LEU A 241 -2.11 -20.58 -18.33
C LEU A 241 -2.99 -20.07 -17.19
N SER A 242 -2.40 -19.88 -16.01
CA SER A 242 -3.13 -19.49 -14.80
C SER A 242 -2.91 -18.02 -14.46
N PHE A 243 -4.01 -17.27 -14.44
CA PHE A 243 -4.07 -15.88 -14.01
C PHE A 243 -4.60 -15.79 -12.59
N ILE A 244 -4.11 -14.81 -11.82
CA ILE A 244 -4.60 -14.52 -10.47
C ILE A 244 -4.73 -13.02 -10.21
N SER A 245 -5.77 -12.64 -9.47
CA SER A 245 -5.89 -11.33 -8.85
C SER A 245 -6.19 -11.47 -7.37
N VAL A 246 -5.58 -10.61 -6.55
CA VAL A 246 -5.83 -10.55 -5.10
C VAL A 246 -6.15 -9.11 -4.73
N CYS A 247 -7.44 -8.81 -4.55
CA CYS A 247 -7.88 -7.44 -4.31
C CYS A 247 -9.32 -7.36 -3.78
N ARG A 248 -9.69 -6.20 -3.21
CA ARG A 248 -11.10 -5.85 -3.04
C ARG A 248 -11.77 -5.67 -4.40
N LEU A 249 -13.00 -6.12 -4.58
CA LEU A 249 -13.73 -5.99 -5.85
C LEU A 249 -14.47 -4.65 -5.90
N THR A 250 -13.70 -3.60 -6.12
CA THR A 250 -14.14 -2.20 -6.27
C THR A 250 -13.76 -1.67 -7.66
N GLU A 251 -14.41 -0.61 -8.14
CA GLU A 251 -14.20 -0.03 -9.48
C GLU A 251 -12.70 0.15 -9.80
N LYS A 252 -11.97 0.78 -8.88
CA LYS A 252 -10.53 1.04 -8.99
C LYS A 252 -9.68 -0.17 -9.38
N LYS A 253 -10.05 -1.39 -8.99
CA LYS A 253 -9.22 -2.58 -9.26
C LYS A 253 -9.35 -3.10 -10.69
N GLY A 254 -10.33 -2.59 -11.45
CA GLY A 254 -10.44 -2.81 -12.88
C GLY A 254 -10.68 -4.28 -13.29
N ILE A 255 -11.22 -5.12 -12.41
CA ILE A 255 -11.40 -6.56 -12.71
C ILE A 255 -12.30 -6.79 -13.92
N GLU A 256 -13.19 -5.86 -14.26
CA GLU A 256 -13.94 -5.93 -15.52
C GLU A 256 -13.03 -5.91 -16.77
N PHE A 257 -11.94 -5.13 -16.74
CA PHE A 257 -10.99 -5.04 -17.85
C PHE A 257 -10.16 -6.32 -17.95
N ALA A 258 -9.81 -6.93 -16.81
CA ALA A 258 -9.19 -8.24 -16.78
C ALA A 258 -10.09 -9.29 -17.45
N LEU A 259 -11.38 -9.35 -17.10
CA LEU A 259 -12.33 -10.29 -17.70
C LEU A 259 -12.47 -10.08 -19.22
N ARG A 260 -12.62 -8.82 -19.67
CA ARG A 260 -12.74 -8.49 -21.10
C ARG A 260 -11.46 -8.84 -21.87
N ALA A 261 -10.29 -8.57 -21.30
CA ALA A 261 -9.01 -8.90 -21.92
C ALA A 261 -8.77 -10.42 -22.01
N LEU A 262 -9.16 -11.17 -20.98
CA LEU A 262 -9.04 -12.64 -21.00
C LEU A 262 -10.04 -13.26 -22.00
N ALA A 263 -11.25 -12.70 -22.12
CA ALA A 263 -12.23 -13.13 -23.11
C ALA A 263 -11.75 -12.95 -24.56
N SER A 264 -10.90 -11.95 -24.83
CA SER A 264 -10.35 -11.67 -26.16
C SER A 264 -9.07 -12.45 -26.49
N LEU A 265 -8.54 -13.26 -25.56
CA LEU A 265 -7.35 -14.07 -25.84
C LEU A 265 -7.64 -15.12 -26.93
N PRO A 266 -6.72 -15.29 -27.91
CA PRO A 266 -6.90 -16.26 -28.99
C PRO A 266 -6.82 -17.71 -28.49
N ARG A 267 -6.08 -17.96 -27.40
CA ARG A 267 -6.02 -19.27 -26.72
C ARG A 267 -7.16 -19.42 -25.73
N ARG A 268 -7.71 -20.64 -25.63
CA ARG A 268 -8.75 -20.96 -24.65
C ARG A 268 -8.25 -21.67 -23.40
N ASP A 269 -7.06 -22.27 -23.48
CA ASP A 269 -6.41 -22.98 -22.39
C ASP A 269 -5.79 -22.01 -21.39
N TRP A 270 -6.67 -21.47 -20.53
CA TRP A 270 -6.33 -20.64 -19.38
C TRP A 270 -7.41 -20.71 -18.31
N VAL A 271 -7.01 -20.41 -17.07
CA VAL A 271 -7.90 -20.23 -15.92
C VAL A 271 -7.59 -18.93 -15.20
N TYR A 272 -8.59 -18.34 -14.57
CA TYR A 272 -8.46 -17.09 -13.82
C TYR A 272 -9.07 -17.22 -12.43
N SER A 273 -8.25 -17.00 -11.41
CA SER A 273 -8.68 -17.00 -10.01
C SER A 273 -8.72 -15.58 -9.46
N VAL A 274 -9.84 -15.20 -8.86
CA VAL A 274 -10.00 -13.89 -8.19
C VAL A 274 -10.19 -14.12 -6.70
N ILE A 275 -9.23 -13.65 -5.90
CA ILE A 275 -9.28 -13.70 -4.44
C ILE A 275 -9.68 -12.33 -3.90
N GLY A 276 -10.65 -12.34 -2.99
CA GLY A 276 -11.20 -11.15 -2.33
C GLY A 276 -12.70 -11.05 -2.50
N GLY A 277 -13.27 -9.95 -2.03
CA GLY A 277 -14.69 -9.64 -2.12
C GLY A 277 -14.90 -8.14 -2.28
N GLY A 278 -16.14 -7.73 -2.49
CA GLY A 278 -16.49 -6.33 -2.69
C GLY A 278 -17.85 -6.20 -3.38
N GLU A 279 -18.31 -4.96 -3.49
CA GLU A 279 -19.62 -4.63 -4.04
C GLU A 279 -19.80 -5.08 -5.50
N LEU A 280 -18.71 -5.16 -6.28
CA LEU A 280 -18.78 -5.54 -7.69
C LEU A 280 -18.82 -7.06 -7.93
N LEU A 281 -18.78 -7.90 -6.88
CA LEU A 281 -18.67 -9.36 -7.05
C LEU A 281 -19.75 -9.95 -7.98
N GLU A 282 -21.01 -9.62 -7.73
CA GLU A 282 -22.13 -10.18 -8.49
C GLU A 282 -22.19 -9.62 -9.92
N GLU A 283 -21.81 -8.37 -10.11
CA GLU A 283 -21.70 -7.76 -11.45
C GLU A 283 -20.57 -8.39 -12.27
N LEU A 284 -19.42 -8.66 -11.65
CA LEU A 284 -18.29 -9.31 -12.30
C LEU A 284 -18.58 -10.77 -12.68
N LYS A 285 -19.34 -11.50 -11.85
CA LYS A 285 -19.83 -12.86 -12.21
C LYS A 285 -20.76 -12.82 -13.42
N LYS A 286 -21.72 -11.88 -13.45
CA LYS A 286 -22.62 -11.67 -14.59
C LYS A 286 -21.83 -11.30 -15.86
N LEU A 287 -20.84 -10.44 -15.73
CA LEU A 287 -19.95 -10.08 -16.85
C LEU A 287 -19.20 -11.30 -17.39
N ALA A 288 -18.63 -12.14 -16.52
CA ALA A 288 -17.96 -13.37 -16.95
C ALA A 288 -18.90 -14.33 -17.68
N ALA A 289 -20.15 -14.45 -17.24
CA ALA A 289 -21.18 -15.23 -17.93
C ALA A 289 -21.54 -14.64 -19.30
N ASN A 290 -21.77 -13.33 -19.39
CA ASN A 290 -22.08 -12.63 -20.64
C ASN A 290 -20.93 -12.70 -21.66
N LEU A 291 -19.69 -12.76 -21.19
CA LEU A 291 -18.50 -12.95 -22.02
C LEU A 291 -18.27 -14.42 -22.41
N GLY A 292 -19.06 -15.37 -21.91
CA GLY A 292 -18.90 -16.80 -22.21
C GLY A 292 -17.62 -17.40 -21.63
N ILE A 293 -17.16 -16.89 -20.48
CA ILE A 293 -15.91 -17.34 -19.81
C ILE A 293 -16.12 -17.80 -18.37
N ALA A 294 -17.37 -17.92 -17.91
CA ALA A 294 -17.67 -18.24 -16.52
C ALA A 294 -17.08 -19.57 -16.04
N ASP A 295 -16.93 -20.55 -16.93
CA ASP A 295 -16.30 -21.85 -16.70
C ASP A 295 -14.79 -21.76 -16.42
N ARG A 296 -14.15 -20.67 -16.84
CA ARG A 296 -12.70 -20.42 -16.69
C ARG A 296 -12.36 -19.43 -15.58
N VAL A 297 -13.36 -18.81 -14.94
CA VAL A 297 -13.17 -17.78 -13.91
C VAL A 297 -13.71 -18.26 -12.57
N THR A 298 -12.84 -18.36 -11.57
CA THR A 298 -13.22 -18.74 -10.20
C THR A 298 -13.08 -17.56 -9.24
N PHE A 299 -14.19 -17.13 -8.65
CA PHE A 299 -14.21 -16.15 -7.56
C PHE A 299 -14.11 -16.88 -6.21
N LEU A 300 -12.94 -16.84 -5.58
CA LEU A 300 -12.61 -17.61 -4.37
C LEU A 300 -13.10 -16.95 -3.07
N GLY A 301 -13.53 -15.69 -3.12
CA GLY A 301 -13.79 -14.90 -1.92
C GLY A 301 -12.50 -14.56 -1.15
N PRO A 302 -12.61 -13.95 0.05
CA PRO A 302 -11.45 -13.72 0.93
C PRO A 302 -10.77 -15.04 1.33
N ARG A 303 -9.44 -15.06 1.39
CA ARG A 303 -8.62 -16.22 1.77
C ARG A 303 -7.59 -15.85 2.84
N PRO A 304 -7.18 -16.79 3.72
CA PRO A 304 -6.07 -16.57 4.64
C PRO A 304 -4.78 -16.22 3.90
N HIS A 305 -3.92 -15.37 4.50
CA HIS A 305 -2.70 -14.86 3.84
C HIS A 305 -1.75 -15.97 3.39
N ALA A 306 -1.61 -17.06 4.16
CA ALA A 306 -0.83 -18.22 3.76
C ALA A 306 -1.35 -18.89 2.48
N GLU A 307 -2.67 -19.00 2.32
CA GLU A 307 -3.29 -19.54 1.11
C GLU A 307 -3.09 -18.57 -0.07
N VAL A 308 -3.20 -17.26 0.16
CA VAL A 308 -2.91 -16.22 -0.84
C VAL A 308 -1.47 -16.37 -1.36
N LYS A 309 -0.47 -16.39 -0.47
CA LYS A 309 0.94 -16.59 -0.84
C LYS A 309 1.14 -17.86 -1.68
N GLN A 310 0.53 -18.97 -1.27
CA GLN A 310 0.65 -20.23 -2.00
C GLN A 310 0.01 -20.17 -3.39
N ARG A 311 -1.14 -19.51 -3.53
CA ARG A 311 -1.80 -19.34 -4.83
C ARG A 311 -1.06 -18.38 -5.75
N LEU A 312 -0.52 -17.29 -5.21
CA LEU A 312 0.36 -16.37 -5.95
C LEU A 312 1.57 -17.13 -6.52
N ARG A 313 2.24 -17.95 -5.71
CA ARG A 313 3.37 -18.80 -6.12
C ARG A 313 3.03 -19.82 -7.22
N ASN A 314 1.76 -20.23 -7.30
CA ASN A 314 1.28 -21.22 -8.26
C ASN A 314 0.70 -20.59 -9.54
N ALA A 315 0.51 -19.28 -9.57
CA ALA A 315 0.01 -18.59 -10.74
C ALA A 315 1.14 -18.26 -11.72
N HIS A 316 0.82 -18.18 -13.01
CA HIS A 316 1.77 -17.74 -14.04
C HIS A 316 1.76 -16.21 -14.20
N VAL A 317 0.59 -15.60 -14.06
CA VAL A 317 0.40 -14.16 -14.26
C VAL A 317 -0.44 -13.57 -13.14
N PHE A 318 0.11 -12.58 -12.43
CA PHE A 318 -0.69 -11.70 -11.60
C PHE A 318 -1.30 -10.58 -12.44
N LEU A 319 -2.61 -10.38 -12.33
CA LEU A 319 -3.36 -9.43 -13.13
C LEU A 319 -4.03 -8.40 -12.21
N LEU A 320 -3.77 -7.12 -12.42
CA LEU A 320 -4.42 -6.05 -11.66
C LEU A 320 -4.48 -4.76 -12.51
N PRO A 321 -5.40 -4.69 -13.48
CA PRO A 321 -5.49 -3.57 -14.42
C PRO A 321 -6.25 -2.39 -13.77
N SER A 322 -5.72 -1.90 -12.67
CA SER A 322 -6.35 -0.85 -11.88
C SER A 322 -6.54 0.45 -12.69
N VAL A 323 -7.63 1.16 -12.38
CA VAL A 323 -8.05 2.41 -13.02
C VAL A 323 -8.33 3.47 -11.97
N ALA A 324 -8.45 4.74 -12.38
CA ALA A 324 -9.00 5.76 -11.50
C ALA A 324 -10.50 5.52 -11.31
N ALA A 325 -10.96 5.39 -10.06
CA ALA A 325 -12.39 5.29 -9.76
C ALA A 325 -13.08 6.66 -9.89
N ARG A 326 -14.41 6.65 -10.04
CA ARG A 326 -15.21 7.87 -10.19
C ARG A 326 -15.18 8.80 -8.99
N ASP A 327 -14.91 8.24 -7.81
CA ASP A 327 -14.75 8.99 -6.56
C ASP A 327 -13.33 9.56 -6.39
N GLY A 328 -12.45 9.37 -7.39
CA GLY A 328 -11.06 9.81 -7.32
C GLY A 328 -10.14 8.86 -6.58
N ASP A 329 -10.60 7.68 -6.13
CA ASP A 329 -9.71 6.70 -5.51
C ASP A 329 -8.68 6.17 -6.54
N LEU A 330 -7.41 6.28 -6.19
CA LEU A 330 -6.26 5.89 -7.01
C LEU A 330 -5.43 4.81 -6.32
N GLU A 331 -4.74 3.99 -7.11
CA GLU A 331 -3.73 3.08 -6.54
C GLU A 331 -2.52 3.89 -6.09
N GLY A 332 -1.99 3.54 -4.92
CA GLY A 332 -0.63 3.91 -4.58
C GLY A 332 0.34 2.91 -5.15
N ILE A 333 0.58 1.86 -4.37
CA ILE A 333 1.33 0.68 -4.76
C ILE A 333 0.61 -0.53 -4.15
N PRO A 334 -0.08 -1.36 -4.95
CA PRO A 334 -0.80 -2.53 -4.43
C PRO A 334 0.17 -3.52 -3.77
N VAL A 335 -0.06 -3.85 -2.50
CA VAL A 335 0.79 -4.83 -1.79
C VAL A 335 0.79 -6.18 -2.49
N ALA A 336 -0.37 -6.67 -2.92
CA ALA A 336 -0.47 -7.94 -3.65
C ALA A 336 0.34 -7.97 -4.96
N LEU A 337 0.54 -6.82 -5.62
CA LEU A 337 1.40 -6.74 -6.79
C LEU A 337 2.87 -6.93 -6.39
N MET A 338 3.31 -6.27 -5.31
CA MET A 338 4.66 -6.45 -4.77
C MET A 338 4.87 -7.89 -4.28
N GLU A 339 3.89 -8.48 -3.61
CA GLU A 339 3.93 -9.88 -3.14
C GLU A 339 3.97 -10.88 -4.31
N ALA A 340 3.34 -10.56 -5.44
CA ALA A 340 3.41 -11.40 -6.63
C ALA A 340 4.74 -11.28 -7.39
N MET A 341 5.43 -10.15 -7.26
CA MET A 341 6.72 -9.89 -7.91
C MET A 341 7.93 -10.39 -7.11
N ALA A 342 7.82 -10.47 -5.78
CA ALA A 342 8.87 -10.95 -4.88
C ALA A 342 9.12 -12.45 -5.05
#